data_AF-A0A4R6C4F9-F1
#
_entry.id   AF-A0A4R6C4F9-F1
#
_cell.length_a   1.000
_cell.length_b   1.000
_cell.length_c   1.000
_cell.angle_alpha   90.00
_cell.angle_beta   90.00
_cell.angle_gamma   90.00
#
_symmetry.space_group_name_H-M   'P 1'
#
loop_
_entity.id
_entity.type
_entity.pdbx_description
1 polymer ?
#
loop_
_entity_poly.entity_id
_entity_poly.type
_entity_poly.pdbx_seq_one_letter_code
_entity_poly.pdbx_strand_id
1 'polypeptide(L)'
;MILKLKSYRHTDQVQDFLIEVEINKGNHKKAIELIKEGMQSKYSGIARMYHARLIRYFKEIGHIDYAYEPFNYVIREHWSKMESYRELKVFYTQEEWEQVRQYIFRQSNDEQLAHYFIEEKLYDYLLEGFIEGRFYYRIFLHMKEYFLSYNKEKSLHVYAQIINTLAVNAKSRKEYKGVMRYLQDMKQITGGEIIAHRIAKEWRILYKKRPAMIDELNKVMKFDVL
;
A
#
# COMPACT_ATOMS: atom_id res chain seq x y z
N MET A 1 -54.13 -1.99 -1.38
CA MET A 1 -54.13 -1.85 0.08
C MET A 1 -52.73 -1.44 0.52
N ILE A 2 -52.50 -0.14 0.71
CA ILE A 2 -51.18 0.43 1.06
C ILE A 2 -50.99 0.21 2.56
N LEU A 3 -50.35 -0.91 2.93
CA LEU A 3 -49.99 -1.19 4.31
C LEU A 3 -48.92 -0.20 4.76
N LYS A 4 -49.22 0.49 5.87
CA LYS A 4 -48.37 1.45 6.59
C LYS A 4 -47.03 0.79 6.99
N LEU A 5 -46.02 0.88 6.13
CA LEU A 5 -44.62 0.53 6.44
C LEU A 5 -43.84 1.68 7.10
N LYS A 6 -44.52 2.77 7.51
CA LYS A 6 -43.85 3.97 8.06
C LYS A 6 -43.19 3.77 9.43
N SER A 7 -43.48 2.69 10.16
CA SER A 7 -42.98 2.48 11.53
C SER A 7 -41.86 1.44 11.68
N TYR A 8 -41.36 0.85 10.59
CA TYR A 8 -40.34 -0.22 10.63
C TYR A 8 -39.05 0.13 9.88
N ARG A 9 -38.63 1.40 9.87
CA ARG A 9 -37.38 1.86 9.22
C ARG A 9 -36.09 1.50 9.98
N HIS A 10 -36.15 0.61 10.96
CA HIS A 10 -35.01 0.25 11.81
C HIS A 10 -34.63 -1.23 11.80
N THR A 11 -35.12 -1.99 10.84
CA THR A 11 -34.65 -3.37 10.61
C THR A 11 -34.09 -3.45 9.21
N ASP A 12 -32.79 -3.72 9.09
CA ASP A 12 -32.06 -3.95 7.83
C ASP A 12 -32.86 -4.85 6.87
N GLN A 13 -33.60 -5.81 7.41
CA GLN A 13 -34.50 -6.72 6.68
C GLN A 13 -35.59 -6.03 5.84
N VAL A 14 -36.17 -4.92 6.31
CA VAL A 14 -37.25 -4.22 5.58
C VAL A 14 -36.66 -3.44 4.41
N GLN A 15 -35.54 -2.79 4.62
CA GLN A 15 -34.84 -2.06 3.56
C GLN A 15 -34.26 -3.02 2.53
N ASP A 16 -33.72 -4.15 2.99
CA ASP A 16 -33.24 -5.22 2.13
C ASP A 16 -34.35 -5.81 1.24
N PHE A 17 -35.54 -6.02 1.81
CA PHE A 17 -36.71 -6.45 1.06
C PHE A 17 -37.14 -5.42 0.01
N LEU A 18 -37.16 -4.12 0.37
CA LEU A 18 -37.52 -3.05 -0.56
C LEU A 18 -36.52 -2.94 -1.71
N ILE A 19 -35.23 -3.13 -1.45
CA ILE A 19 -34.21 -3.18 -2.49
C ILE A 19 -34.50 -4.33 -3.45
N GLU A 20 -34.73 -5.56 -2.97
CA GLU A 20 -35.05 -6.70 -3.83
C GLU A 20 -36.31 -6.47 -4.67
N VAL A 21 -37.35 -5.86 -4.09
CA VAL A 21 -38.58 -5.53 -4.83
C VAL A 21 -38.29 -4.58 -6.00
N GLU A 22 -37.48 -3.54 -5.78
CA GLU A 22 -37.15 -2.58 -6.84
C GLU A 22 -36.20 -3.18 -7.88
N ILE A 23 -35.29 -4.08 -7.48
CA ILE A 23 -34.45 -4.86 -8.40
C ILE A 23 -35.31 -5.73 -9.32
N ASN A 24 -36.25 -6.49 -8.75
CA ASN A 24 -37.14 -7.38 -9.51
C ASN A 24 -38.07 -6.63 -10.48
N LYS A 25 -38.37 -5.36 -10.21
CA LYS A 25 -39.13 -4.47 -11.11
C LYS A 25 -38.27 -3.86 -12.23
N GLY A 26 -36.95 -4.03 -12.19
CA GLY A 26 -36.01 -3.32 -13.08
C GLY A 26 -35.82 -1.84 -12.74
N ASN A 27 -36.26 -1.40 -11.56
CA ASN A 27 -36.19 0.00 -11.13
C ASN A 27 -34.80 0.36 -10.58
N HIS A 28 -33.78 0.32 -11.43
CA HIS A 28 -32.40 0.37 -10.98
C HIS A 28 -32.04 1.64 -10.19
N LYS A 29 -32.57 2.80 -10.62
CA LYS A 29 -32.38 4.07 -9.94
C LYS A 29 -32.89 4.03 -8.48
N LYS A 30 -34.05 3.40 -8.25
CA LYS A 30 -34.66 3.35 -6.92
C LYS A 30 -33.96 2.34 -6.01
N ALA A 31 -33.52 1.21 -6.57
CA ALA A 31 -32.68 0.26 -5.85
C ALA A 31 -31.37 0.92 -5.35
N ILE A 32 -30.70 1.69 -6.20
CA ILE A 32 -29.46 2.42 -5.83
C ILE A 32 -29.74 3.45 -4.74
N GLU A 33 -30.83 4.22 -4.82
CA GLU A 33 -31.21 5.21 -3.81
C GLU A 33 -31.42 4.54 -2.45
N LEU A 34 -32.16 3.43 -2.40
CA LEU A 34 -32.40 2.67 -1.18
C LEU A 34 -31.10 2.08 -0.60
N ILE A 35 -30.17 1.62 -1.44
CA ILE A 35 -28.86 1.15 -0.97
C ILE A 35 -28.04 2.33 -0.40
N LYS A 36 -28.04 3.50 -1.08
CA LYS A 36 -27.36 4.72 -0.61
C LYS A 36 -27.92 5.24 0.72
N GLU A 37 -29.23 5.12 0.95
CA GLU A 37 -29.83 5.44 2.26
C GLU A 37 -29.28 4.53 3.37
N GLY A 38 -29.13 3.23 3.12
CA GLY A 38 -28.60 2.27 4.09
C GLY A 38 -27.12 2.52 4.43
N MET A 39 -26.34 3.04 3.46
CA MET A 39 -24.95 3.45 3.67
C MET A 39 -24.81 4.62 4.66
N GLN A 40 -25.86 5.43 4.87
CA GLN A 40 -25.86 6.54 5.84
C GLN A 40 -26.18 6.08 7.28
N SER A 41 -26.21 4.77 7.53
CA SER A 41 -26.44 4.23 8.87
C SER A 41 -25.39 4.71 9.86
N LYS A 42 -25.82 5.06 11.08
CA LYS A 42 -24.91 5.42 12.19
C LYS A 42 -24.12 4.22 12.71
N TYR A 43 -24.49 3.00 12.32
CA TYR A 43 -23.80 1.77 12.70
C TYR A 43 -22.87 1.33 11.56
N SER A 44 -21.56 1.35 11.84
CA SER A 44 -20.52 1.08 10.83
C SER A 44 -20.62 -0.30 10.17
N GLY A 45 -21.06 -1.33 10.91
CA GLY A 45 -21.29 -2.67 10.34
C GLY A 45 -22.42 -2.70 9.30
N ILE A 46 -23.53 -2.00 9.58
CA ILE A 46 -24.69 -1.91 8.69
C ILE A 46 -24.34 -1.08 7.45
N ALA A 47 -23.68 0.06 7.63
CA ALA A 47 -23.20 0.87 6.52
C ALA A 47 -22.32 0.03 5.56
N ARG A 48 -21.37 -0.74 6.10
CA ARG A 48 -20.49 -1.63 5.33
C ARG A 48 -21.26 -2.68 4.52
N MET A 49 -22.33 -3.26 5.09
CA MET A 49 -23.17 -4.23 4.39
C MET A 49 -23.84 -3.62 3.15
N TYR A 50 -24.42 -2.41 3.28
CA TYR A 50 -25.05 -1.73 2.15
C TYR A 50 -24.05 -1.30 1.08
N HIS A 51 -22.86 -0.90 1.50
CA HIS A 51 -21.76 -0.63 0.59
C HIS A 51 -21.36 -1.85 -0.26
N ALA A 52 -21.20 -3.03 0.36
CA ALA A 52 -20.94 -4.28 -0.35
C ALA A 52 -22.10 -4.66 -1.29
N ARG A 53 -23.34 -4.46 -0.83
CA ARG A 53 -24.53 -4.70 -1.64
C ARG A 53 -24.59 -3.83 -2.90
N LEU A 54 -24.16 -2.57 -2.82
CA LEU A 54 -24.13 -1.66 -3.97
C LEU A 54 -23.13 -2.14 -5.04
N ILE A 55 -21.96 -2.63 -4.60
CA ILE A 55 -20.94 -3.21 -5.49
C ILE A 55 -21.48 -4.45 -6.20
N ARG A 56 -22.09 -5.39 -5.44
CA ARG A 56 -22.69 -6.61 -5.99
C ARG A 56 -23.77 -6.28 -7.03
N TYR A 57 -24.63 -5.32 -6.70
CA TYR A 57 -25.71 -4.92 -7.58
C TYR A 57 -25.22 -4.36 -8.92
N PHE A 58 -24.19 -3.51 -8.91
CA PHE A 58 -23.61 -3.00 -10.16
C PHE A 58 -22.98 -4.08 -11.03
N LYS A 59 -22.41 -5.13 -10.40
CA LYS A 59 -21.91 -6.32 -11.10
C LYS A 59 -23.03 -7.11 -11.77
N GLU A 60 -24.12 -7.37 -11.05
CA GLU A 60 -25.27 -8.15 -11.54
C GLU A 60 -25.93 -7.53 -12.78
N ILE A 61 -25.94 -6.19 -12.88
CA ILE A 61 -26.57 -5.48 -14.00
C ILE A 61 -25.61 -5.16 -15.16
N GLY A 62 -24.37 -5.67 -15.12
CA GLY A 62 -23.38 -5.49 -16.20
C GLY A 62 -22.88 -4.04 -16.38
N HIS A 63 -23.16 -3.15 -15.43
CA HIS A 63 -22.78 -1.74 -15.47
C HIS A 63 -21.55 -1.48 -14.59
N ILE A 64 -20.42 -2.04 -14.99
CA ILE A 64 -19.13 -1.94 -14.27
C ILE A 64 -18.69 -0.47 -14.13
N ASP A 65 -19.04 0.39 -15.08
CA ASP A 65 -18.75 1.84 -15.05
C ASP A 65 -19.40 2.57 -13.86
N TYR A 66 -20.48 2.03 -13.28
CA TYR A 66 -21.18 2.61 -12.14
C TYR A 66 -20.68 2.09 -10.77
N ALA A 67 -19.81 1.08 -10.74
CA ALA A 67 -19.15 0.67 -9.51
C ALA A 67 -18.31 1.82 -8.92
N TYR A 68 -17.91 2.81 -9.73
CA TYR A 68 -16.96 3.87 -9.41
C TYR A 68 -17.34 4.82 -8.26
N GLU A 69 -18.60 5.26 -8.18
CA GLU A 69 -19.07 6.27 -7.22
C GLU A 69 -19.28 5.71 -5.79
N PRO A 70 -19.98 4.56 -5.63
CA PRO A 70 -20.10 3.87 -4.35
C PRO A 70 -18.76 3.38 -3.82
N PHE A 71 -17.94 2.85 -4.72
CA PHE A 71 -16.58 2.37 -4.45
C PHE A 71 -15.73 3.48 -3.86
N ASN A 72 -15.73 4.67 -4.47
CA ASN A 72 -15.01 5.84 -3.95
C ASN A 72 -15.48 6.30 -2.56
N TYR A 73 -16.75 6.10 -2.18
CA TYR A 73 -17.25 6.49 -0.86
C TYR A 73 -16.88 5.48 0.24
N VAL A 74 -16.97 4.16 -0.02
CA VAL A 74 -16.43 3.11 0.88
C VAL A 74 -14.95 3.32 1.11
N ILE A 75 -14.26 3.60 0.02
CA ILE A 75 -12.83 3.74 -0.02
C ILE A 75 -12.42 5.02 0.70
N ARG A 76 -12.92 6.20 0.34
CA ARG A 76 -12.50 7.46 0.97
C ARG A 76 -12.68 7.49 2.50
N GLU A 77 -13.72 6.87 3.04
CA GLU A 77 -14.01 6.87 4.48
C GLU A 77 -13.24 5.78 5.27
N HIS A 78 -12.81 4.68 4.61
CA HIS A 78 -12.24 3.49 5.29
C HIS A 78 -10.94 2.92 4.65
N TRP A 79 -10.32 3.66 3.73
CA TRP A 79 -9.14 3.29 2.94
C TRP A 79 -7.89 2.89 3.74
N SER A 80 -7.77 3.34 4.98
CA SER A 80 -6.55 3.15 5.76
C SER A 80 -6.31 1.71 6.21
N LYS A 81 -7.23 0.77 5.95
CA LYS A 81 -7.15 -0.61 6.46
C LYS A 81 -7.08 -1.63 5.33
N MET A 82 -6.04 -2.47 5.37
CA MET A 82 -5.82 -3.59 4.45
C MET A 82 -7.00 -4.56 4.40
N GLU A 83 -7.75 -4.70 5.49
CA GLU A 83 -8.94 -5.56 5.55
C GLU A 83 -9.99 -5.16 4.50
N SER A 84 -10.25 -3.86 4.35
CA SER A 84 -11.20 -3.34 3.35
C SER A 84 -10.76 -3.68 1.92
N TYR A 85 -9.44 -3.70 1.66
CA TYR A 85 -8.89 -4.07 0.35
C TYR A 85 -9.10 -5.56 0.05
N ARG A 86 -8.88 -6.43 1.05
CA ARG A 86 -9.10 -7.88 0.94
C ARG A 86 -10.57 -8.23 0.76
N GLU A 87 -11.45 -7.63 1.55
CA GLU A 87 -12.90 -7.83 1.43
C GLU A 87 -13.38 -7.44 0.03
N LEU A 88 -12.92 -6.31 -0.48
CA LEU A 88 -13.25 -5.82 -1.82
C LEU A 88 -12.81 -6.81 -2.91
N LYS A 89 -11.59 -7.35 -2.80
CA LYS A 89 -11.03 -8.30 -3.78
C LYS A 89 -11.91 -9.53 -4.00
N VAL A 90 -12.61 -10.00 -2.96
CA VAL A 90 -13.48 -11.20 -3.02
C VAL A 90 -14.64 -11.05 -4.01
N PHE A 91 -15.07 -9.82 -4.31
CA PHE A 91 -16.20 -9.58 -5.20
C PHE A 91 -15.86 -9.63 -6.69
N TYR A 92 -14.58 -9.65 -7.03
CA TYR A 92 -14.10 -9.58 -8.41
C TYR A 92 -13.46 -10.91 -8.82
N THR A 93 -13.63 -11.29 -10.08
CA THR A 93 -12.75 -12.31 -10.68
C THR A 93 -11.32 -11.77 -10.74
N GLN A 94 -10.33 -12.64 -10.96
CA GLN A 94 -8.94 -12.18 -11.11
C GLN A 94 -8.78 -11.14 -12.23
N GLU A 95 -9.45 -11.35 -13.37
CA GLU A 95 -9.40 -10.45 -14.53
C GLU A 95 -10.06 -9.08 -14.25
N GLU A 96 -11.21 -9.08 -13.57
CA GLU A 96 -11.87 -7.86 -13.13
C GLU A 96 -11.02 -7.12 -12.08
N TRP A 97 -10.45 -7.88 -11.13
CA TRP A 97 -9.64 -7.34 -10.05
C TRP A 97 -8.40 -6.62 -10.56
N GLU A 98 -7.79 -7.11 -11.64
CA GLU A 98 -6.63 -6.46 -12.24
C GLU A 98 -6.93 -5.03 -12.70
N GLN A 99 -8.11 -4.78 -13.23
CA GLN A 99 -8.53 -3.44 -13.64
C GLN A 99 -8.84 -2.56 -12.43
N VAL A 100 -9.55 -3.11 -11.45
CA VAL A 100 -9.93 -2.42 -10.21
C VAL A 100 -8.71 -2.05 -9.38
N ARG A 101 -7.76 -2.97 -9.17
CA ARG A 101 -6.54 -2.73 -8.38
C ARG A 101 -5.63 -1.69 -9.04
N GLN A 102 -5.57 -1.64 -10.37
CA GLN A 102 -4.81 -0.58 -11.05
C GLN A 102 -5.41 0.80 -10.82
N TYR A 103 -6.74 0.91 -10.77
CA TYR A 103 -7.39 2.17 -10.41
C TYR A 103 -7.07 2.57 -8.97
N ILE A 104 -7.17 1.64 -8.01
CA ILE A 104 -6.77 1.82 -6.60
C ILE A 104 -5.32 2.33 -6.53
N PHE A 105 -4.39 1.68 -7.23
CA PHE A 105 -2.98 2.04 -7.22
C PHE A 105 -2.74 3.48 -7.67
N ARG A 106 -3.45 3.94 -8.72
CA ARG A 106 -3.35 5.33 -9.22
C ARG A 106 -3.83 6.38 -8.23
N GLN A 107 -4.68 6.02 -7.27
CA GLN A 107 -5.20 6.92 -6.23
C GLN A 107 -4.43 6.81 -4.90
N SER A 108 -3.51 5.85 -4.80
CA SER A 108 -2.77 5.56 -3.58
C SER A 108 -1.56 6.49 -3.42
N ASN A 109 -1.23 6.85 -2.18
CA ASN A 109 0.10 7.39 -1.89
C ASN A 109 1.15 6.26 -1.88
N ASP A 110 2.43 6.62 -1.90
CA ASP A 110 3.56 5.67 -1.93
C ASP A 110 3.49 4.60 -0.82
N GLU A 111 3.13 5.00 0.40
CA GLU A 111 3.07 4.10 1.55
C GLU A 111 1.95 3.06 1.37
N GLN A 112 0.75 3.50 1.00
CA GLN A 112 -0.37 2.61 0.72
C GLN A 112 -0.07 1.69 -0.45
N LEU A 113 0.50 2.25 -1.53
CA LEU A 113 0.85 1.50 -2.71
C LEU A 113 1.87 0.39 -2.41
N ALA A 114 2.88 0.67 -1.58
CA ALA A 114 3.85 -0.33 -1.14
C ALA A 114 3.19 -1.48 -0.35
N HIS A 115 2.26 -1.16 0.56
CA HIS A 115 1.51 -2.17 1.29
C HIS A 115 0.63 -3.02 0.36
N TYR A 116 -0.05 -2.41 -0.62
CA TYR A 116 -0.82 -3.15 -1.60
C TYR A 116 0.05 -4.03 -2.51
N PHE A 117 1.24 -3.57 -2.90
CA PHE A 117 2.17 -4.39 -3.69
C PHE A 117 2.61 -5.64 -2.91
N ILE A 118 2.83 -5.52 -1.60
CA ILE A 118 3.14 -6.68 -0.75
C ILE A 118 1.95 -7.64 -0.67
N GLU A 119 0.73 -7.11 -0.45
CA GLU A 119 -0.51 -7.90 -0.41
C GLU A 119 -0.74 -8.67 -1.72
N GLU A 120 -0.50 -8.02 -2.85
CA GLU A 120 -0.63 -8.60 -4.20
C GLU A 120 0.59 -9.43 -4.63
N LYS A 121 1.58 -9.62 -3.75
CA LYS A 121 2.84 -10.34 -3.99
C LYS A 121 3.69 -9.77 -5.15
N LEU A 122 3.55 -8.47 -5.43
CA LEU A 122 4.29 -7.72 -6.44
C LEU A 122 5.65 -7.20 -5.91
N TYR A 123 6.39 -8.07 -5.22
CA TYR A 123 7.63 -7.71 -4.53
C TYR A 123 8.72 -7.20 -5.50
N ASP A 124 8.86 -7.83 -6.67
CA ASP A 124 9.88 -7.44 -7.64
C ASP A 124 9.67 -6.02 -8.18
N TYR A 125 8.42 -5.70 -8.56
CA TYR A 125 8.03 -4.36 -8.99
C TYR A 125 8.26 -3.30 -7.91
N LEU A 126 7.99 -3.64 -6.65
CA LEU A 126 8.22 -2.75 -5.52
C LEU A 126 9.71 -2.50 -5.30
N LEU A 127 10.52 -3.58 -5.30
CA LEU A 127 11.96 -3.51 -5.15
C LEU A 127 12.62 -2.68 -6.26
N GLU A 128 12.24 -2.90 -7.51
CA GLU A 128 12.70 -2.10 -8.66
C GLU A 128 12.26 -0.64 -8.53
N GLY A 129 11.04 -0.38 -8.05
CA GLY A 129 10.56 0.97 -7.79
C GLY A 129 11.42 1.75 -6.78
N PHE A 130 12.02 1.10 -5.78
CA PHE A 130 12.95 1.76 -4.88
C PHE A 130 14.28 2.15 -5.56
N ILE A 131 14.76 1.33 -6.50
CA ILE A 131 15.97 1.61 -7.28
C ILE A 131 15.73 2.80 -8.20
N GLU A 132 14.58 2.82 -8.87
CA GLU A 132 14.18 3.87 -9.82
C GLU A 132 13.74 5.18 -9.14
N GLY A 133 13.69 5.20 -7.80
CA GLY A 133 13.27 6.38 -7.05
C GLY A 133 11.76 6.68 -7.11
N ARG A 134 10.94 5.72 -7.56
CA ARG A 134 9.47 5.84 -7.57
C ARG A 134 8.84 5.83 -6.17
N PHE A 135 9.55 5.29 -5.19
CA PHE A 135 9.08 5.21 -3.79
C PHE A 135 10.10 5.84 -2.84
N TYR A 136 9.61 6.51 -1.80
CA TYR A 136 10.48 6.99 -0.73
C TYR A 136 11.24 5.84 -0.05
N TYR A 137 12.57 5.95 0.01
CA TYR A 137 13.44 4.93 0.60
C TYR A 137 13.11 4.58 2.06
N ARG A 138 12.46 5.49 2.81
CA ARG A 138 12.06 5.24 4.21
C ARG A 138 11.02 4.12 4.31
N ILE A 139 10.20 3.94 3.28
CA ILE A 139 9.25 2.83 3.19
C ILE A 139 10.02 1.50 3.12
N PHE A 140 11.06 1.42 2.28
CA PHE A 140 11.94 0.25 2.23
C PHE A 140 12.53 -0.06 3.61
N LEU A 141 13.09 0.95 4.29
CA LEU A 141 13.71 0.77 5.61
C LEU A 141 12.72 0.30 6.67
N HIS A 142 11.48 0.78 6.63
CA HIS A 142 10.44 0.37 7.59
C HIS A 142 9.99 -1.08 7.37
N MET A 143 9.96 -1.51 6.11
CA MET A 143 9.38 -2.80 5.70
C MET A 143 10.46 -3.85 5.34
N LYS A 144 11.74 -3.56 5.58
CA LYS A 144 12.88 -4.35 5.09
C LYS A 144 12.81 -5.85 5.42
N GLU A 145 12.24 -6.21 6.56
CA GLU A 145 12.12 -7.61 6.98
C GLU A 145 11.24 -8.45 6.04
N TYR A 146 10.18 -7.84 5.47
CA TYR A 146 9.35 -8.50 4.45
C TYR A 146 10.16 -8.77 3.18
N PHE A 147 10.96 -7.80 2.74
CA PHE A 147 11.79 -7.93 1.55
C PHE A 147 12.92 -8.95 1.74
N LEU A 148 13.61 -8.90 2.88
CA LEU A 148 14.67 -9.84 3.23
C LEU A 148 14.15 -11.29 3.32
N SER A 149 12.92 -11.47 3.80
CA SER A 149 12.25 -12.77 3.84
C SER A 149 11.86 -13.29 2.46
N TYR A 150 11.43 -12.40 1.56
CA TYR A 150 11.06 -12.73 0.19
C TYR A 150 12.28 -13.09 -0.68
N ASN A 151 13.26 -12.18 -0.75
CA ASN A 151 14.48 -12.36 -1.51
C ASN A 151 15.61 -11.53 -0.88
N LYS A 152 16.41 -12.19 -0.05
CA LYS A 152 17.49 -11.55 0.70
C LYS A 152 18.54 -10.89 -0.18
N GLU A 153 18.98 -11.57 -1.24
CA GLU A 153 20.04 -11.07 -2.12
C GLU A 153 19.58 -9.81 -2.86
N LYS A 154 18.40 -9.86 -3.50
CA LYS A 154 17.81 -8.71 -4.20
C LYS A 154 17.56 -7.55 -3.23
N SER A 155 17.10 -7.83 -2.02
CA SER A 155 16.83 -6.81 -1.00
C SER A 155 18.12 -6.15 -0.49
N LEU A 156 19.18 -6.92 -0.26
CA LEU A 156 20.49 -6.37 0.08
C LEU A 156 21.06 -5.51 -1.06
N HIS A 157 20.84 -5.90 -2.32
CA HIS A 157 21.21 -5.09 -3.48
C HIS A 157 20.46 -3.74 -3.52
N VAL A 158 19.13 -3.75 -3.35
CA VAL A 158 18.32 -2.52 -3.28
C VAL A 158 18.77 -1.66 -2.11
N TYR A 159 19.02 -2.26 -0.94
CA TYR A 159 19.49 -1.51 0.22
C TYR A 159 20.85 -0.85 -0.05
N ALA A 160 21.79 -1.55 -0.70
CA ALA A 160 23.07 -1.00 -1.13
C ALA A 160 22.91 0.20 -2.07
N GLN A 161 22.00 0.13 -3.03
CA GLN A 161 21.72 1.24 -3.94
C GLN A 161 21.12 2.45 -3.21
N ILE A 162 20.17 2.22 -2.31
CA ILE A 162 19.58 3.28 -1.46
C ILE A 162 20.67 4.00 -0.66
N ILE A 163 21.53 3.26 0.07
CA ILE A 163 22.54 3.91 0.91
C ILE A 163 23.59 4.66 0.06
N ASN A 164 23.94 4.14 -1.11
CA ASN A 164 24.84 4.83 -2.05
C ASN A 164 24.24 6.15 -2.55
N THR A 165 22.97 6.15 -2.96
CA THR A 165 22.26 7.36 -3.37
C THR A 165 22.21 8.40 -2.25
N LEU A 166 21.96 7.96 -1.01
CA LEU A 166 22.00 8.85 0.16
C LEU A 166 23.41 9.40 0.43
N ALA A 167 24.46 8.60 0.25
CA ALA A 167 25.85 9.01 0.41
C ALA A 167 26.26 10.08 -0.62
N VAL A 168 25.86 9.90 -1.88
CA VAL A 168 26.09 10.86 -2.96
C VAL A 168 25.49 12.23 -2.60
N ASN A 169 24.23 12.22 -2.14
CA ASN A 169 23.44 13.41 -1.88
C ASN A 169 23.76 14.10 -0.54
N ALA A 170 24.39 13.41 0.41
CA ALA A 170 24.73 13.98 1.72
C ALA A 170 25.79 15.09 1.60
N LYS A 171 25.52 16.25 2.22
CA LYS A 171 26.37 17.45 2.19
C LYS A 171 26.80 17.94 3.57
N SER A 172 26.25 17.35 4.64
CA SER A 172 26.53 17.75 6.02
C SER A 172 26.95 16.57 6.89
N ARG A 173 27.67 16.87 7.99
CA ARG A 173 28.04 15.85 8.99
C ARG A 173 26.83 15.16 9.61
N LYS A 174 25.69 15.85 9.73
CA LYS A 174 24.42 15.25 10.18
C LYS A 174 23.91 14.19 9.20
N GLU A 175 23.94 14.49 7.90
CA GLU A 175 23.53 13.54 6.86
C GLU A 175 24.50 12.37 6.73
N TYR A 176 25.83 12.62 6.80
CA TYR A 176 26.82 11.55 6.83
C TYR A 176 26.60 10.58 7.98
N LYS A 177 26.33 11.08 9.20
CA LYS A 177 25.93 10.21 10.32
C LYS A 177 24.66 9.41 10.02
N GLY A 178 23.70 9.99 9.31
CA GLY A 178 22.52 9.29 8.81
C GLY A 178 22.88 8.10 7.93
N VAL A 179 23.72 8.34 6.92
CA VAL A 179 24.21 7.30 6.00
C VAL A 179 24.98 6.21 6.74
N MET A 180 25.86 6.57 7.68
CA MET A 180 26.63 5.61 8.47
C MET A 180 25.75 4.70 9.33
N ARG A 181 24.66 5.22 9.90
CA ARG A 181 23.69 4.39 10.62
C ARG A 181 23.07 3.33 9.71
N TYR A 182 22.74 3.66 8.46
CA TYR A 182 22.20 2.68 7.51
C TYR A 182 23.25 1.66 7.06
N LEU A 183 24.51 2.07 6.90
CA LEU A 183 25.60 1.14 6.62
C LEU A 183 25.82 0.15 7.79
N GLN A 184 25.74 0.64 9.04
CA GLN A 184 25.81 -0.20 10.24
C GLN A 184 24.61 -1.14 10.36
N ASP A 185 23.40 -0.67 10.06
CA ASP A 185 22.20 -1.49 10.03
C ASP A 185 22.33 -2.64 9.02
N MET A 186 22.79 -2.35 7.80
CA MET A 186 23.07 -3.38 6.79
C MET A 186 24.07 -4.43 7.28
N LYS A 187 25.10 -4.02 8.03
CA LYS A 187 26.09 -4.96 8.58
C LYS A 187 25.47 -5.99 9.53
N GLN A 188 24.38 -5.66 10.21
CA GLN A 188 23.68 -6.59 11.11
C GLN A 188 22.82 -7.62 10.37
N ILE A 189 22.59 -7.42 9.07
CA ILE A 189 21.83 -8.36 8.25
C ILE A 189 22.75 -9.49 7.81
N THR A 190 22.31 -10.74 7.94
CA THR A 190 23.04 -11.92 7.45
C THR A 190 23.42 -11.77 5.97
N GLY A 191 24.72 -11.80 5.67
CA GLY A 191 25.27 -11.56 4.32
C GLY A 191 25.50 -10.08 3.97
N GLY A 192 24.89 -9.15 4.72
CA GLY A 192 25.06 -7.71 4.56
C GLY A 192 26.43 -7.19 5.02
N GLU A 193 27.11 -7.87 5.95
CA GLU A 193 28.44 -7.49 6.41
C GLU A 193 29.46 -7.38 5.26
N ILE A 194 29.52 -8.36 4.37
CA ILE A 194 30.46 -8.38 3.24
C ILE A 194 30.17 -7.19 2.30
N ILE A 195 28.90 -6.92 2.04
CA ILE A 195 28.44 -5.81 1.19
C ILE A 195 28.80 -4.47 1.83
N ALA A 196 28.55 -4.30 3.13
CA ALA A 196 28.87 -3.08 3.86
C ALA A 196 30.37 -2.78 3.85
N HIS A 197 31.24 -3.78 4.04
CA HIS A 197 32.69 -3.59 3.95
C HIS A 197 33.15 -3.23 2.54
N ARG A 198 32.56 -3.83 1.50
CA ARG A 198 32.85 -3.46 0.11
C ARG A 198 32.49 -2.00 -0.16
N ILE A 199 31.27 -1.58 0.18
CA ILE A 199 30.80 -0.20 0.03
C ILE A 199 31.70 0.77 0.80
N ALA A 200 32.10 0.42 2.02
CA ALA A 200 32.99 1.25 2.81
C ALA A 200 34.37 1.45 2.16
N LYS A 201 34.95 0.39 1.57
CA LYS A 201 36.21 0.50 0.81
C LYS A 201 36.05 1.41 -0.42
N GLU A 202 34.95 1.25 -1.16
CA GLU A 202 34.63 2.10 -2.32
C GLU A 202 34.46 3.57 -1.91
N TRP A 203 33.73 3.86 -0.83
CA TRP A 203 33.51 5.21 -0.32
C TRP A 203 34.78 5.91 0.12
N ARG A 204 35.76 5.18 0.70
CA ARG A 204 37.07 5.75 1.02
C ARG A 204 37.80 6.30 -0.20
N ILE A 205 37.65 5.63 -1.34
CA ILE A 205 38.27 6.05 -2.60
C ILE A 205 37.47 7.19 -3.23
N LEU A 206 36.15 6.99 -3.39
CA LEU A 206 35.25 7.93 -4.07
C LEU A 206 35.12 9.27 -3.35
N TYR A 207 35.05 9.25 -2.02
CA TYR A 207 34.82 10.42 -1.20
C TYR A 207 36.05 10.90 -0.43
N LYS A 208 37.27 10.54 -0.88
CA LYS A 208 38.54 10.97 -0.27
C LYS A 208 38.67 12.49 -0.08
N LYS A 209 37.98 13.29 -0.90
CA LYS A 209 37.92 14.76 -0.81
C LYS A 209 36.81 15.29 0.11
N ARG A 210 36.12 14.43 0.86
CA ARG A 210 35.09 14.78 1.85
C ARG A 210 35.56 14.34 3.26
N PRO A 211 36.52 15.03 3.91
CA PRO A 211 37.11 14.60 5.18
C PRO A 211 36.06 14.29 6.26
N ALA A 212 35.03 15.14 6.40
CA ALA A 212 33.98 14.90 7.37
C ALA A 212 33.21 13.58 7.15
N MET A 213 33.03 13.15 5.90
CA MET A 213 32.40 11.87 5.58
C MET A 213 33.32 10.69 5.93
N ILE A 214 34.61 10.80 5.59
CA ILE A 214 35.63 9.78 5.90
C ILE A 214 35.79 9.62 7.41
N ASP A 215 35.77 10.71 8.17
CA ASP A 215 35.78 10.68 9.63
C ASP A 215 34.60 9.89 10.19
N GLU A 216 33.37 10.14 9.70
CA GLU A 216 32.21 9.37 10.16
C GLU A 216 32.28 7.89 9.73
N LEU A 217 32.81 7.61 8.53
CA LEU A 217 33.00 6.24 8.04
C LEU A 217 33.98 5.44 8.90
N ASN A 218 35.13 6.03 9.27
CA ASN A 218 36.14 5.38 10.09
C ASN A 218 35.67 5.08 11.53
N LYS A 219 34.67 5.81 12.04
CA LYS A 219 34.06 5.51 13.35
C LYS A 219 33.23 4.23 13.33
N VAL A 220 32.66 3.88 12.18
CA VAL A 220 31.70 2.78 12.07
C VAL A 220 32.27 1.55 11.36
N MET A 221 33.32 1.72 10.55
CA MET A 221 34.01 0.64 9.83
C MET A 221 35.44 0.51 10.33
N LYS A 222 35.77 -0.66 10.87
CA LYS A 222 37.15 -1.06 11.11
C LYS A 222 37.71 -1.60 9.78
N PHE A 223 38.84 -1.05 9.36
CA PHE A 223 39.58 -1.58 8.23
C PHE A 223 40.86 -2.17 8.81
N ASP A 224 41.09 -3.45 8.59
CA ASP A 224 42.41 -4.02 8.89
C ASP A 224 43.43 -3.29 8.02
N VAL A 225 44.47 -2.77 8.67
CA VAL A 225 45.61 -2.17 8.00
C VAL A 225 46.33 -3.32 7.29
N LEU A 226 46.26 -3.33 5.96
CA LEU A 226 47.16 -4.13 5.12
C LEU A 226 48.58 -3.57 5.21
#